data_AF-A0A542HTK6-F1
#
_entry.id   AF-A0A542HTK6-F1
#
_cell.length_a   1.000
_cell.length_b   1.000
_cell.length_c   1.000
_cell.angle_alpha   90.00
_cell.angle_beta   90.00
_cell.angle_gamma   90.00
#
_symmetry.space_group_name_H-M   'P 1'
#
loop_
_entity.id
_entity.type
_entity.pdbx_description
1 polymer ?
#
loop_
_entity_poly.entity_id
_entity_poly.type
_entity_poly.pdbx_seq_one_letter_code
_entity_poly.pdbx_strand_id
1 'polypeptide(L)'
;MSRISVRGFAVASATAVTAVGSVVGVASGSVAQPNDAEATASDATLLADIPVGQQAQVQTASLTQQANVQAIAADEGAKKDAEESARKAAAKSAIAKKEAAEKAAKDRAEAKAKASRSAGDFPIQSSYSIAQIQAMAAQMVPSGQFQCFSNIVDHESSWNYHAVNASSGAYGLFQALPAGKYASAGSDWQTNPATQIKWGLNYMDSRYGSPCEAWSFWQANHWY
;
A
#
# COMPACT_ATOMS: atom_id res chain seq x y z
N MET A 1 -10.02 15.93 46.11
CA MET A 1 -9.28 14.73 45.67
C MET A 1 -10.19 13.91 44.79
N SER A 2 -9.86 13.77 43.51
CA SER A 2 -10.16 12.59 42.67
C SER A 2 -9.55 12.84 41.30
N ARG A 3 -8.51 12.08 40.95
CA ARG A 3 -7.80 12.15 39.68
C ARG A 3 -8.44 11.13 38.74
N ILE A 4 -8.98 11.57 37.62
CA ILE A 4 -9.51 10.68 36.57
C ILE A 4 -8.35 10.35 35.62
N SER A 5 -7.96 9.08 35.67
CA SER A 5 -6.90 8.45 34.90
C SER A 5 -7.34 8.25 33.46
N VAL A 6 -6.68 8.91 32.51
CA VAL A 6 -6.78 8.58 31.08
C VAL A 6 -5.62 7.65 30.72
N ARG A 7 -5.90 6.35 30.61
CA ARG A 7 -4.99 5.38 29.98
C ARG A 7 -5.36 5.28 28.51
N GLY A 8 -4.43 5.69 27.65
CA GLY A 8 -4.54 5.54 26.20
C GLY A 8 -4.53 4.07 25.80
N PHE A 9 -5.51 3.69 24.98
CA PHE A 9 -5.50 2.42 24.26
C PHE A 9 -4.73 2.60 22.95
N ALA A 10 -3.52 2.07 22.89
CA ALA A 10 -2.81 1.86 21.64
C ALA A 10 -3.37 0.59 20.98
N VAL A 11 -4.04 0.74 19.84
CA VAL A 11 -4.46 -0.40 19.01
C VAL A 11 -3.31 -0.74 18.07
N ALA A 12 -2.63 -1.84 18.34
CA ALA A 12 -1.65 -2.44 17.43
C ALA A 12 -2.39 -3.34 16.43
N SER A 13 -2.65 -2.84 15.22
CA SER A 13 -3.12 -3.67 14.11
C SER A 13 -1.93 -4.31 13.42
N ALA A 14 -1.73 -5.61 13.67
CA ALA A 14 -0.78 -6.45 12.93
C ALA A 14 -1.45 -6.94 11.63
N THR A 15 -1.17 -6.28 10.51
CA THR A 15 -1.56 -6.80 9.20
C THR A 15 -0.35 -7.50 8.59
N ALA A 16 -0.38 -8.83 8.57
CA ALA A 16 0.58 -9.64 7.84
C ALA A 16 0.38 -9.43 6.33
N VAL A 17 1.40 -8.88 5.65
CA VAL A 17 1.42 -8.76 4.20
C VAL A 17 2.17 -9.96 3.64
N THR A 18 1.43 -10.90 3.05
CA THR A 18 1.97 -12.01 2.28
C THR A 18 2.51 -11.46 0.95
N ALA A 19 3.83 -11.29 0.85
CA ALA A 19 4.49 -10.96 -0.42
C ALA A 19 4.99 -12.25 -1.07
N VAL A 20 4.29 -12.74 -2.09
CA VAL A 20 4.80 -13.74 -3.02
C VAL A 20 5.53 -13.00 -4.13
N GLY A 21 6.86 -13.05 -4.12
CA GLY A 21 7.71 -12.55 -5.19
C GLY A 21 8.67 -13.66 -5.61
N SER A 22 8.31 -14.38 -6.66
CA SER A 22 9.13 -15.42 -7.29
C SER A 22 10.37 -14.81 -7.94
N VAL A 23 11.56 -15.21 -7.50
CA VAL A 23 12.81 -14.96 -8.23
C VAL A 23 13.14 -16.22 -9.01
N VAL A 24 12.98 -16.17 -10.33
CA VAL A 24 13.51 -17.19 -11.25
C VAL A 24 14.99 -16.87 -11.46
N GLY A 25 15.87 -17.60 -10.78
CA GLY A 25 17.30 -17.63 -11.07
C GLY A 25 17.58 -18.70 -12.11
N VAL A 26 17.92 -18.29 -13.34
CA VAL A 26 18.45 -19.20 -14.36
C VAL A 26 19.92 -19.48 -14.02
N ALA A 27 20.21 -20.68 -13.53
CA ALA A 27 21.58 -21.17 -13.41
C ALA A 27 21.96 -21.88 -14.72
N SER A 28 22.69 -21.18 -15.59
CA SER A 28 23.36 -21.78 -16.74
C SER A 28 24.54 -22.62 -16.24
N GLY A 29 24.34 -23.93 -16.10
CA GLY A 29 25.42 -24.88 -15.82
C GLY A 29 26.21 -25.18 -17.10
N SER A 30 27.47 -24.75 -17.13
CA SER A 30 28.44 -25.12 -18.15
C SER A 30 28.79 -26.61 -18.05
N VAL A 31 28.45 -27.41 -19.05
CA VAL A 31 28.94 -28.78 -19.19
C VAL A 31 30.40 -28.75 -19.63
N ALA A 32 31.31 -29.07 -18.70
CA ALA A 32 32.70 -29.35 -19.00
C ALA A 32 32.88 -30.87 -19.19
N GLN A 33 33.08 -31.25 -20.44
CA GLN A 33 33.46 -32.59 -20.91
C GLN A 33 34.95 -32.85 -20.56
N PRO A 34 35.33 -34.09 -20.20
CA PRO A 34 36.56 -34.62 -20.79
C PRO A 34 36.46 -36.09 -21.22
N ASN A 35 36.67 -36.27 -22.53
CA ASN A 35 37.45 -37.28 -23.25
C ASN A 35 37.50 -38.73 -22.76
N ASP A 36 36.92 -39.60 -23.59
CA ASP A 36 37.29 -41.00 -23.77
C ASP A 36 38.77 -41.13 -24.17
N ALA A 37 39.52 -41.93 -23.43
CA ALA A 37 40.83 -42.45 -23.86
C ALA A 37 40.92 -43.92 -23.42
N GLU A 38 40.26 -44.78 -24.17
CA GLU A 38 40.35 -46.23 -24.02
C GLU A 38 41.59 -46.71 -24.81
N ALA A 39 42.69 -46.94 -24.09
CA ALA A 39 43.87 -47.60 -24.61
C ALA A 39 43.67 -49.11 -24.53
N THR A 40 43.78 -49.78 -25.68
CA THR A 40 43.77 -51.24 -25.81
C THR A 40 44.99 -51.86 -25.13
N ALA A 41 44.77 -52.90 -24.32
CA ALA A 41 45.78 -53.89 -23.99
C ALA A 41 45.12 -55.25 -23.78
N SER A 42 45.42 -56.16 -24.70
CA SER A 42 45.00 -57.56 -24.70
C SER A 42 45.77 -58.39 -23.66
N ASP A 43 45.07 -59.39 -23.11
CA ASP A 43 45.56 -60.70 -22.64
C ASP A 43 46.72 -60.75 -21.62
N ALA A 44 46.39 -61.12 -20.38
CA ALA A 44 46.82 -62.37 -19.73
C ALA A 44 46.89 -62.25 -18.18
N THR A 45 46.42 -63.32 -17.53
CA THR A 45 46.84 -63.81 -16.20
C THR A 45 46.06 -63.29 -14.97
N LEU A 46 45.26 -64.21 -14.45
CA LEU A 46 44.71 -64.25 -13.09
C LEU A 46 45.86 -64.17 -12.06
N LEU A 47 46.01 -63.06 -11.32
CA LEU A 47 46.87 -63.00 -10.14
C LEU A 47 46.32 -61.99 -9.11
N ALA A 48 45.90 -62.54 -7.96
CA ALA A 48 45.94 -61.96 -6.61
C ALA A 48 45.26 -60.61 -6.33
N ASP A 49 44.18 -60.67 -5.54
CA ASP A 49 43.93 -59.86 -4.34
C ASP A 49 44.57 -58.45 -4.33
N ILE A 50 43.90 -57.50 -4.97
CA ILE A 50 44.24 -56.09 -4.89
C ILE A 50 43.16 -55.41 -4.03
N PRO A 51 43.46 -54.96 -2.79
CA PRO A 51 42.50 -54.23 -1.93
C PRO A 51 42.20 -52.80 -2.42
N VAL A 52 42.53 -52.48 -3.69
CA VAL A 52 42.46 -51.14 -4.27
C VAL A 52 41.04 -50.81 -4.75
N GLY A 53 40.22 -51.80 -5.15
CA GLY A 53 38.82 -51.55 -5.53
C GLY A 53 37.98 -51.05 -4.35
N GLN A 54 38.22 -51.60 -3.16
CA GLN A 54 37.51 -51.20 -1.94
C GLN A 54 38.00 -49.84 -1.41
N GLN A 55 39.31 -49.57 -1.49
CA GLN A 55 39.87 -48.25 -1.15
C GLN A 55 39.42 -47.14 -2.11
N ALA A 56 39.34 -47.43 -3.41
CA ALA A 56 38.83 -46.48 -4.40
C ALA A 56 37.35 -46.12 -4.16
N GLN A 57 36.51 -47.10 -3.85
CA GLN A 57 35.10 -46.82 -3.50
C GLN A 57 34.95 -46.02 -2.21
N VAL A 58 35.78 -46.26 -1.20
CA VAL A 58 35.75 -45.49 0.06
C VAL A 58 36.20 -44.04 -0.17
N GLN A 59 37.20 -43.79 -1.02
CA GLN A 59 37.62 -42.43 -1.37
C GLN A 59 36.55 -41.68 -2.18
N THR A 60 35.91 -42.34 -3.15
CA THR A 60 34.81 -41.73 -3.93
C THR A 60 33.61 -41.43 -3.04
N ALA A 61 33.24 -42.32 -2.12
CA ALA A 61 32.17 -42.08 -1.16
C ALA A 61 32.47 -40.90 -0.23
N SER A 62 33.72 -40.78 0.25
CA SER A 62 34.16 -39.65 1.08
C SER A 62 34.12 -38.31 0.34
N LEU A 63 34.55 -38.28 -0.93
CA LEU A 63 34.50 -37.09 -1.78
C LEU A 63 33.06 -36.66 -2.06
N THR A 64 32.18 -37.61 -2.39
CA THR A 64 30.75 -37.35 -2.58
C THR A 64 30.11 -36.81 -1.31
N GLN A 65 30.45 -37.37 -0.14
CA GLN A 65 29.90 -36.90 1.13
C GLN A 65 30.39 -35.50 1.50
N GLN A 66 31.65 -35.16 1.24
CA GLN A 66 32.18 -33.81 1.44
C GLN A 66 31.52 -32.78 0.49
N ALA A 67 31.35 -33.13 -0.78
CA ALA A 67 30.65 -32.29 -1.75
C ALA A 67 29.19 -32.03 -1.33
N ASN A 68 28.51 -33.04 -0.78
CA ASN A 68 27.13 -32.91 -0.31
C ASN A 68 27.03 -31.97 0.91
N VAL A 69 27.98 -32.06 1.85
CA VAL A 69 28.04 -31.16 3.02
C VAL A 69 28.32 -29.71 2.59
N GLN A 70 29.21 -29.51 1.61
CA GLN A 70 29.49 -28.18 1.06
C GLN A 70 28.28 -27.59 0.32
N ALA A 71 27.55 -28.40 -0.45
CA ALA A 71 26.34 -27.97 -1.14
C ALA A 71 25.23 -27.56 -0.15
N ILE A 72 25.01 -28.35 0.91
CA ILE A 72 24.03 -28.03 1.96
C ILE A 72 24.40 -26.72 2.67
N ALA A 73 25.69 -26.53 3.01
CA ALA A 73 26.15 -25.30 3.66
C ALA A 73 25.99 -24.07 2.76
N ALA A 74 26.20 -24.21 1.44
CA ALA A 74 26.00 -23.12 0.48
C ALA A 74 24.51 -22.76 0.32
N ASP A 75 23.63 -23.76 0.25
CA ASP A 75 22.17 -23.55 0.16
C ASP A 75 21.61 -22.90 1.43
N GLU A 76 22.07 -23.33 2.62
CA GLU A 76 21.69 -22.72 3.89
C GLU A 76 22.18 -21.26 4.02
N GLY A 77 23.40 -20.98 3.55
CA GLY A 77 23.95 -19.64 3.47
C GLY A 77 23.12 -18.73 2.57
N ALA A 78 22.85 -19.17 1.35
CA ALA A 78 22.05 -18.42 0.38
C ALA A 78 20.62 -18.13 0.89
N LYS A 79 20.01 -19.09 1.59
CA LYS A 79 18.68 -18.91 2.20
C LYS A 79 18.70 -17.87 3.33
N LYS A 80 19.72 -17.90 4.20
CA LYS A 80 19.88 -16.90 5.27
C LYS A 80 20.06 -15.48 4.72
N ASP A 81 20.89 -15.32 3.69
CA ASP A 81 21.14 -14.01 3.06
C ASP A 81 19.87 -13.47 2.36
N ALA A 82 19.09 -14.35 1.73
CA ALA A 82 17.80 -14.01 1.14
C ALA A 82 16.77 -13.58 2.20
N GLU A 83 16.65 -14.30 3.31
CA GLU A 83 15.75 -13.91 4.41
C GLU A 83 16.17 -12.61 5.10
N GLU A 84 17.47 -12.38 5.27
CA GLU A 84 17.99 -11.16 5.88
C GLU A 84 17.78 -9.94 4.97
N SER A 85 18.04 -10.07 3.67
CA SER A 85 17.78 -9.01 2.70
C SER A 85 16.28 -8.68 2.60
N ALA A 86 15.41 -9.71 2.61
CA ALA A 86 13.96 -9.52 2.64
C ALA A 86 13.50 -8.81 3.94
N ARG A 87 14.03 -9.20 5.10
CA ARG A 87 13.73 -8.52 6.38
C ARG A 87 14.19 -7.07 6.40
N LYS A 88 15.39 -6.78 5.90
CA LYS A 88 15.90 -5.40 5.79
C LYS A 88 15.06 -4.56 4.83
N ALA A 89 14.64 -5.12 3.69
CA ALA A 89 13.77 -4.45 2.74
C ALA A 89 12.38 -4.15 3.33
N ALA A 90 11.78 -5.13 4.02
CA ALA A 90 10.49 -4.97 4.69
C ALA A 90 10.56 -3.90 5.80
N ALA A 91 11.63 -3.90 6.61
CA ALA A 91 11.84 -2.89 7.64
C ALA A 91 12.00 -1.47 7.05
N LYS A 92 12.80 -1.31 5.99
CA LYS A 92 12.95 -0.03 5.28
C LYS A 92 11.62 0.45 4.70
N SER A 93 10.84 -0.45 4.09
CA SER A 93 9.51 -0.13 3.56
C SER A 93 8.54 0.30 4.66
N ALA A 94 8.55 -0.37 5.80
CA ALA A 94 7.70 -0.03 6.95
C ALA A 94 8.04 1.35 7.53
N ILE A 95 9.33 1.67 7.66
CA ILE A 95 9.79 2.99 8.13
C ILE A 95 9.38 4.07 7.12
N ALA A 96 9.66 3.88 5.83
CA ALA A 96 9.30 4.86 4.80
C ALA A 96 7.78 5.12 4.74
N LYS A 97 6.95 4.06 4.89
CA LYS A 97 5.50 4.21 4.97
C LYS A 97 5.05 4.96 6.22
N LYS A 98 5.69 4.71 7.36
CA LYS A 98 5.40 5.42 8.61
C LYS A 98 5.76 6.91 8.51
N GLU A 99 6.95 7.22 8.00
CA GLU A 99 7.40 8.61 7.80
C GLU A 99 6.51 9.36 6.79
N ALA A 100 6.12 8.70 5.70
CA ALA A 100 5.17 9.26 4.74
C ALA A 100 3.80 9.52 5.38
N ALA A 101 3.30 8.59 6.22
CA ALA A 101 2.05 8.75 6.94
C ALA A 101 2.11 9.89 7.98
N GLU A 102 3.22 10.02 8.72
CA GLU A 102 3.43 11.09 9.70
C GLU A 102 3.56 12.45 9.02
N LYS A 103 4.29 12.53 7.90
CA LYS A 103 4.37 13.76 7.09
C LYS A 103 3.00 14.14 6.53
N ALA A 104 2.27 13.19 5.95
CA ALA A 104 0.92 13.43 5.45
C ALA A 104 -0.04 13.87 6.58
N ALA A 105 0.08 13.30 7.77
CA ALA A 105 -0.71 13.71 8.93
C ALA A 105 -0.41 15.15 9.37
N LYS A 106 0.87 15.55 9.33
CA LYS A 106 1.29 16.91 9.67
C LYS A 106 0.83 17.92 8.62
N ASP A 107 1.03 17.63 7.33
CA ASP A 107 0.57 18.47 6.23
C ASP A 107 -0.97 18.61 6.26
N ARG A 108 -1.68 17.53 6.61
CA ARG A 108 -3.14 17.53 6.81
C ARG A 108 -3.58 18.35 8.02
N ALA A 109 -2.83 18.34 9.12
CA ALA A 109 -3.11 19.18 10.28
C ALA A 109 -2.95 20.67 9.94
N GLU A 110 -1.92 21.02 9.18
CA GLU A 110 -1.69 22.38 8.70
C GLU A 110 -2.74 22.82 7.68
N ALA A 111 -3.16 21.94 6.76
CA ALA A 111 -4.26 22.18 5.83
C ALA A 111 -5.60 22.35 6.56
N LYS A 112 -5.89 21.53 7.59
CA LYS A 112 -7.10 21.65 8.42
C LYS A 112 -7.11 22.96 9.23
N ALA A 113 -5.96 23.38 9.72
CA ALA A 113 -5.81 24.67 10.38
C ALA A 113 -6.01 25.85 9.40
N LYS A 114 -5.52 25.74 8.15
CA LYS A 114 -5.78 26.73 7.10
C LYS A 114 -7.25 26.73 6.66
N ALA A 115 -7.86 25.57 6.42
CA ALA A 115 -9.28 25.45 6.06
C ALA A 115 -10.22 25.95 7.17
N SER A 116 -9.85 25.78 8.45
CA SER A 116 -10.62 26.36 9.57
C SER A 116 -10.44 27.88 9.69
N ARG A 117 -9.38 28.45 9.11
CA ARG A 117 -9.15 29.91 9.02
C ARG A 117 -9.70 30.52 7.73
N SER A 118 -9.89 29.71 6.68
CA SER A 118 -10.41 30.09 5.36
C SER A 118 -11.88 29.74 5.14
N ALA A 119 -12.53 29.08 6.09
CA ALA A 119 -13.98 29.20 6.27
C ALA A 119 -14.27 30.64 6.72
N GLY A 120 -14.11 31.59 5.78
CA GLY A 120 -14.72 32.90 5.92
C GLY A 120 -16.20 32.70 6.20
N ASP A 121 -16.79 33.61 6.98
CA ASP A 121 -18.23 33.67 7.21
C ASP A 121 -18.95 33.75 5.86
N PHE A 122 -19.26 32.60 5.26
CA PHE A 122 -20.22 32.54 4.18
C PHE A 122 -21.56 32.90 4.83
N PRO A 123 -22.21 33.98 4.39
CA PRO A 123 -23.47 34.38 4.99
C PRO A 123 -24.45 33.21 4.88
N ILE A 124 -25.09 32.85 5.98
CA ILE A 124 -26.19 31.88 5.97
C ILE A 124 -27.35 32.54 5.23
N GLN A 125 -27.76 31.92 4.12
CA GLN A 125 -28.84 32.41 3.26
C GLN A 125 -30.00 31.40 3.27
N SER A 126 -31.20 31.87 2.92
CA SER A 126 -32.36 30.98 2.74
C SER A 126 -32.19 29.98 1.59
N SER A 127 -31.36 30.33 0.60
CA SER A 127 -31.05 29.49 -0.55
C SER A 127 -29.75 29.93 -1.22
N TYR A 128 -29.09 28.99 -1.90
CA TYR A 128 -27.89 29.23 -2.69
C TYR A 128 -28.11 28.78 -4.12
N SER A 129 -27.66 29.58 -5.08
CA SER A 129 -27.55 29.15 -6.48
C SER A 129 -26.34 28.24 -6.68
N ILE A 130 -26.35 27.43 -7.73
CA ILE A 130 -25.20 26.58 -8.10
C ILE A 130 -23.92 27.41 -8.24
N ALA A 131 -24.01 28.58 -8.87
CA ALA A 131 -22.87 29.47 -9.03
C ALA A 131 -22.30 29.97 -7.69
N GLN A 132 -23.16 30.26 -6.71
CA GLN A 132 -22.72 30.60 -5.35
C GLN A 132 -22.02 29.41 -4.69
N ILE A 133 -22.56 28.20 -4.82
CA ILE A 133 -21.97 26.98 -4.26
C ILE A 133 -20.60 26.68 -4.87
N GLN A 134 -20.48 26.80 -6.20
CA GLN A 134 -19.20 26.67 -6.90
C GLN A 134 -18.19 27.74 -6.47
N ALA A 135 -18.63 28.99 -6.29
CA ALA A 135 -17.77 30.06 -5.80
C ALA A 135 -17.28 29.81 -4.36
N MET A 136 -18.15 29.30 -3.48
CA MET A 136 -17.75 28.87 -2.13
C MET A 136 -16.72 27.74 -2.19
N ALA A 137 -16.99 26.71 -3.00
CA ALA A 137 -16.06 25.61 -3.19
C ALA A 137 -14.70 26.08 -3.74
N ALA A 138 -14.67 27.01 -4.69
CA ALA A 138 -13.43 27.56 -5.24
C ALA A 138 -12.57 28.29 -4.19
N GLN A 139 -13.18 28.86 -3.15
CA GLN A 139 -12.47 29.49 -2.04
C GLN A 139 -11.97 28.47 -1.00
N MET A 140 -12.67 27.34 -0.85
CA MET A 140 -12.38 26.33 0.17
C MET A 140 -11.44 25.23 -0.30
N VAL A 141 -11.50 24.87 -1.58
CA VAL A 141 -10.71 23.80 -2.19
C VAL A 141 -9.30 24.31 -2.48
N PRO A 142 -8.24 23.56 -2.13
CA PRO A 142 -6.87 23.96 -2.46
C PRO A 142 -6.67 24.28 -3.94
N SER A 143 -5.82 25.26 -4.24
CA SER A 143 -5.47 25.63 -5.61
C SER A 143 -4.99 24.42 -6.42
N GLY A 144 -5.52 24.25 -7.64
CA GLY A 144 -5.20 23.11 -8.51
C GLY A 144 -6.03 21.84 -8.26
N GLN A 145 -6.82 21.77 -7.18
CA GLN A 145 -7.68 20.62 -6.88
C GLN A 145 -9.15 20.84 -7.28
N PHE A 146 -9.54 22.09 -7.54
CA PHE A 146 -10.93 22.49 -7.76
C PHE A 146 -11.60 21.76 -8.93
N GLN A 147 -10.92 21.58 -10.06
CA GLN A 147 -11.53 20.91 -11.22
C GLN A 147 -11.91 19.45 -10.89
N CYS A 148 -10.99 18.70 -10.28
CA CYS A 148 -11.23 17.32 -9.89
C CYS A 148 -12.37 17.21 -8.85
N PHE A 149 -12.35 18.08 -7.85
CA PHE A 149 -13.42 18.22 -6.87
C PHE A 149 -14.77 18.50 -7.54
N SER A 150 -14.79 19.45 -8.48
CA SER A 150 -15.98 19.87 -9.22
C SER A 150 -16.58 18.74 -10.02
N ASN A 151 -15.76 17.93 -10.69
CA ASN A 151 -16.24 16.79 -11.46
C ASN A 151 -16.97 15.78 -10.59
N ILE A 152 -16.45 15.49 -9.38
CA ILE A 152 -17.12 14.60 -8.43
C ILE A 152 -18.46 15.20 -8.00
N VAL A 153 -18.48 16.44 -7.52
CA VAL A 153 -19.73 17.08 -7.02
C VAL A 153 -20.80 17.15 -8.11
N ASP A 154 -20.39 17.40 -9.36
CA ASP A 154 -21.28 17.43 -10.50
C ASP A 154 -21.90 16.05 -10.79
N HIS A 155 -21.10 14.98 -10.76
CA HIS A 155 -21.57 13.61 -10.91
C HIS A 155 -22.47 13.14 -9.76
N GLU A 156 -22.16 13.54 -8.52
CA GLU A 156 -22.91 13.11 -7.33
C GLU A 156 -24.27 13.81 -7.22
N SER A 157 -24.33 15.10 -7.54
CA SER A 157 -25.49 15.93 -7.16
C SER A 157 -25.87 17.00 -8.18
N SER A 158 -25.10 17.16 -9.26
CA SER A 158 -25.19 18.33 -10.14
C SER A 158 -25.20 19.64 -9.36
N TRP A 159 -24.35 19.71 -8.32
CA TRP A 159 -24.22 20.84 -7.39
C TRP A 159 -25.45 21.17 -6.54
N ASN A 160 -26.44 20.27 -6.45
CA ASN A 160 -27.59 20.45 -5.58
C ASN A 160 -27.29 19.96 -4.16
N TYR A 161 -27.10 20.89 -3.22
CA TYR A 161 -26.84 20.59 -1.80
C TYR A 161 -28.05 20.01 -1.03
N HIS A 162 -29.22 19.96 -1.67
CA HIS A 162 -30.43 19.28 -1.20
C HIS A 162 -30.74 18.02 -2.02
N ALA A 163 -29.83 17.56 -2.89
CA ALA A 163 -30.06 16.37 -3.70
C ALA A 163 -30.35 15.15 -2.82
N VAL A 164 -31.46 14.46 -3.06
CA VAL A 164 -31.82 13.21 -2.38
C VAL A 164 -31.93 12.11 -3.41
N ASN A 165 -31.14 11.04 -3.25
CA ASN A 165 -31.39 9.81 -3.99
C ASN A 165 -32.58 9.07 -3.35
N ALA A 166 -33.70 9.00 -4.06
CA ALA A 166 -34.94 8.42 -3.53
C ALA A 166 -34.81 6.93 -3.13
N SER A 167 -33.95 6.18 -3.82
CA SER A 167 -33.79 4.74 -3.60
C SER A 167 -32.89 4.44 -2.39
N SER A 168 -31.82 5.21 -2.19
CA SER A 168 -30.83 4.95 -1.14
C SER A 168 -30.93 5.87 0.07
N GLY A 169 -31.58 7.04 -0.06
CA GLY A 169 -31.59 8.09 0.95
C GLY A 169 -30.28 8.87 1.05
N ALA A 170 -29.35 8.70 0.11
CA ALA A 170 -28.15 9.50 0.02
C ALA A 170 -28.49 10.99 -0.19
N TYR A 171 -27.74 11.89 0.45
CA TYR A 171 -28.09 13.31 0.53
C TYR A 171 -26.94 14.24 0.19
N GLY A 172 -27.28 15.40 -0.39
CA GLY A 172 -26.42 16.57 -0.52
C GLY A 172 -25.37 16.48 -1.62
N LEU A 173 -24.40 17.39 -1.57
CA LEU A 173 -23.39 17.60 -2.60
C LEU A 173 -22.52 16.36 -2.91
N PHE A 174 -22.38 15.47 -1.92
CA PHE A 174 -21.52 14.27 -2.00
C PHE A 174 -22.30 12.99 -1.73
N GLN A 175 -23.63 13.04 -1.82
CA GLN A 175 -24.53 11.89 -1.65
C GLN A 175 -24.16 11.04 -0.41
N ALA A 176 -23.97 11.70 0.73
CA ALA A 176 -23.50 11.03 1.94
C ALA A 176 -24.57 10.08 2.48
N LEU A 177 -24.17 8.83 2.76
CA LEU A 177 -25.02 7.81 3.39
C LEU A 177 -24.38 7.26 4.68
N PRO A 178 -25.03 7.41 5.86
CA PRO A 178 -26.20 8.25 6.12
C PRO A 178 -25.86 9.75 6.02
N ALA A 179 -26.86 10.58 5.69
CA ALA A 179 -26.73 12.03 5.58
C ALA A 179 -26.13 12.70 6.83
N GLY A 180 -26.40 12.13 8.02
CA GLY A 180 -25.87 12.60 9.30
C GLY A 180 -24.33 12.64 9.40
N LYS A 181 -23.59 12.02 8.47
CA LYS A 181 -22.12 12.15 8.38
C LYS A 181 -21.66 13.59 8.25
N TYR A 182 -22.43 14.45 7.57
CA TYR A 182 -22.12 15.87 7.44
C TYR A 182 -22.04 16.62 8.78
N ALA A 183 -22.73 16.14 9.82
CA ALA A 183 -22.73 16.76 11.15
C ALA A 183 -21.33 16.84 11.77
N SER A 184 -20.39 16.00 11.33
CA SER A 184 -18.98 16.05 11.74
C SER A 184 -18.24 17.31 11.25
N ALA A 185 -18.76 18.00 10.23
CA ALA A 185 -18.19 19.23 9.70
C ALA A 185 -18.85 20.51 10.26
N GLY A 186 -20.10 20.40 10.73
CA GLY A 186 -20.92 21.47 11.31
C GLY A 186 -22.37 21.01 11.49
N SER A 187 -23.08 21.58 12.47
CA SER A 187 -24.49 21.22 12.77
C SER A 187 -25.50 21.78 11.77
N ASP A 188 -25.10 22.76 10.97
CA ASP A 188 -25.89 23.49 9.97
C ASP A 188 -25.87 22.85 8.57
N TRP A 189 -25.34 21.64 8.45
CA TRP A 189 -25.10 20.95 7.17
C TRP A 189 -26.32 20.79 6.24
N GLN A 190 -27.53 20.79 6.80
CA GLN A 190 -28.76 20.70 6.01
C GLN A 190 -29.02 21.98 5.20
N THR A 191 -28.66 23.13 5.74
CA THR A 191 -28.95 24.44 5.15
C THR A 191 -27.71 25.17 4.65
N ASN A 192 -26.51 24.69 5.01
CA ASN A 192 -25.25 25.30 4.66
C ASN A 192 -24.42 24.42 3.72
N PRO A 193 -24.33 24.73 2.41
CA PRO A 193 -23.49 24.00 1.47
C PRO A 193 -21.99 24.11 1.79
N ALA A 194 -21.52 25.18 2.44
CA ALA A 194 -20.12 25.29 2.86
C ALA A 194 -19.76 24.18 3.86
N THR A 195 -20.69 23.81 4.76
CA THR A 195 -20.50 22.68 5.68
C THR A 195 -20.40 21.35 4.94
N GLN A 196 -21.21 21.16 3.89
CA GLN A 196 -21.10 19.97 3.03
C GLN A 196 -19.78 19.93 2.24
N ILE A 197 -19.35 21.06 1.67
CA ILE A 197 -18.06 21.21 0.97
C ILE A 197 -16.90 20.86 1.90
N LYS A 198 -16.91 21.40 3.14
CA LYS A 198 -15.91 21.10 4.16
C LYS A 198 -15.87 19.62 4.51
N TRP A 199 -17.02 18.97 4.62
CA TRP A 199 -17.09 17.53 4.85
C TRP A 199 -16.50 16.75 3.67
N GLY A 200 -16.90 17.07 2.44
CA GLY A 200 -16.45 16.39 1.23
C GLY A 200 -14.95 16.50 1.02
N LEU A 201 -14.38 17.69 1.21
CA LEU A 201 -12.93 17.90 1.20
C LEU A 201 -12.22 17.00 2.22
N ASN A 202 -12.68 16.99 3.47
CA ASN A 202 -12.09 16.14 4.51
C ASN A 202 -12.19 14.64 4.18
N TYR A 203 -13.30 14.21 3.56
CA TYR A 203 -13.49 12.82 3.13
C TYR A 203 -12.53 12.47 2.00
N MET A 204 -12.45 13.29 0.94
CA MET A 204 -11.53 13.09 -0.19
C MET A 204 -10.09 12.96 0.29
N ASP A 205 -9.65 13.91 1.12
CA ASP A 205 -8.30 13.94 1.68
C ASP A 205 -8.04 12.71 2.55
N SER A 206 -9.03 12.24 3.31
CA SER A 206 -8.87 11.08 4.19
C SER A 206 -8.80 9.75 3.46
N ARG A 207 -9.60 9.60 2.40
CA ARG A 207 -9.90 8.32 1.75
C ARG A 207 -9.04 8.09 0.51
N TYR A 208 -8.69 9.16 -0.19
CA TYR A 208 -7.95 9.14 -1.45
C TYR A 208 -6.66 9.95 -1.38
N GLY A 209 -6.54 10.89 -0.44
CA GLY A 209 -5.35 11.72 -0.24
C GLY A 209 -5.48 13.13 -0.84
N SER A 210 -6.32 13.31 -1.86
CA SER A 210 -6.69 14.63 -2.39
C SER A 210 -7.95 14.55 -3.28
N PRO A 211 -8.57 15.68 -3.65
CA PRO A 211 -9.66 15.67 -4.63
C PRO A 211 -9.29 15.11 -6.00
N CYS A 212 -8.08 15.36 -6.51
CA CYS A 212 -7.64 14.76 -7.77
C CYS A 212 -7.36 13.25 -7.67
N GLU A 213 -6.84 12.76 -6.55
CA GLU A 213 -6.73 11.31 -6.33
C GLU A 213 -8.11 10.64 -6.24
N ALA A 214 -9.08 11.32 -5.60
CA ALA A 214 -10.46 10.87 -5.59
C ALA A 214 -11.07 10.82 -6.99
N TRP A 215 -10.80 11.81 -7.83
CA TRP A 215 -11.30 11.84 -9.21
C TRP A 215 -10.63 10.78 -10.09
N SER A 216 -9.34 10.55 -9.95
CA SER A 216 -8.63 9.43 -10.59
C SER A 216 -9.24 8.09 -10.20
N PHE A 217 -9.54 7.91 -8.92
CA PHE A 217 -10.23 6.72 -8.43
C PHE A 217 -11.62 6.57 -9.07
N TRP A 218 -12.42 7.64 -9.09
CA TRP A 218 -13.75 7.63 -9.68
C TRP A 218 -13.69 7.30 -11.18
N GLN A 219 -12.74 7.85 -11.93
CA GLN A 219 -12.61 7.54 -13.37
C GLN A 219 -12.30 6.06 -13.63
N ALA A 220 -11.59 5.39 -12.73
CA ALA A 220 -11.24 3.98 -12.87
C ALA A 220 -12.35 3.03 -12.38
N ASN A 221 -13.17 3.46 -11.42
CA ASN A 221 -14.11 2.57 -10.72
C ASN A 221 -15.58 2.93 -10.91
N HIS A 222 -15.87 4.17 -11.34
CA HIS A 222 -17.19 4.76 -11.49
C HIS A 222 -18.01 4.79 -10.19
N TRP A 223 -17.33 4.90 -9.04
CA TRP A 223 -17.95 5.12 -7.72
C TRP A 223 -17.05 5.97 -6.81
N TYR A 224 -17.67 6.55 -5.78
CA TYR A 224 -17.06 7.46 -4.79
C TYR A 224 -17.62 7.23 -3.38
#